data_AF-A0A9R1CBN8-F1
#
_entry.id   AF-A0A9R1CBN8-F1
#
_cell.length_a   1.000
_cell.length_b   1.000
_cell.length_c   1.000
_cell.angle_alpha   90.00
_cell.angle_beta   90.00
_cell.angle_gamma   90.00
#
_symmetry.space_group_name_H-M   'P 1'
#
loop_
_entity.id
_entity.type
_entity.pdbx_description
1 polymer ?
#
loop_
_entity_poly.entity_id
_entity_poly.type
_entity_poly.pdbx_seq_one_letter_code
_entity_poly.pdbx_strand_id
1 'polypeptide(L)'
;MRRLVIYAIILTVCSLAACGPSGKEKAQADKDSVSVKQENADSIAKAEAEAAALKARQQDSIAKAAAKEKAEKEDNAEAKKIIRKLFGAATNGADVNLKKYCAPRLLNKLASDYDYDGFGYAIWDFRSGAQDGDGPTKILSITPLGDMWYRYDFVDMGFKGAKKVHFVKTNGVMKMDRLITIE
;
A
#
# COMPACT_ATOMS: atom_id res chain seq x y z
N MET A 1 24.21 -14.73 -20.61
CA MET A 1 25.35 -13.95 -20.09
C MET A 1 25.64 -14.41 -18.66
N ARG A 2 26.92 -14.73 -18.38
CA ARG A 2 27.61 -14.94 -17.07
C ARG A 2 26.96 -15.98 -16.12
N ARG A 3 27.17 -17.29 -16.33
CA ARG A 3 28.31 -18.16 -15.95
C ARG A 3 28.44 -18.44 -14.44
N LEU A 4 27.97 -19.64 -14.04
CA LEU A 4 28.49 -20.43 -12.93
C LEU A 4 30.01 -20.61 -13.09
N VAL A 5 30.78 -20.41 -12.02
CA VAL A 5 32.13 -20.96 -11.89
C VAL A 5 32.31 -21.43 -10.44
N ILE A 6 32.34 -22.75 -10.30
CA ILE A 6 32.87 -23.51 -9.18
C ILE A 6 34.39 -23.28 -9.15
N TYR A 7 34.96 -22.93 -8.00
CA TYR A 7 36.41 -22.97 -7.81
C TYR A 7 36.75 -23.80 -6.56
N ALA A 8 37.20 -25.03 -6.83
CA ALA A 8 38.08 -25.81 -5.98
C ALA A 8 39.52 -25.32 -6.19
N ILE A 9 40.33 -25.21 -5.13
CA ILE A 9 41.80 -25.04 -5.11
C ILE A 9 42.21 -25.13 -3.61
N ILE A 10 43.24 -25.80 -3.09
CA ILE A 10 44.30 -26.72 -3.56
C ILE A 10 44.75 -27.49 -2.30
N LEU A 11 44.86 -28.82 -2.41
CA LEU A 11 45.68 -29.68 -1.55
C LEU A 11 47.13 -29.66 -2.07
N THR A 12 48.08 -30.15 -1.24
CA THR A 12 49.48 -30.56 -1.57
C THR A 12 50.57 -29.45 -1.52
N VAL A 13 51.80 -29.61 -0.98
CA VAL A 13 52.64 -30.77 -0.56
C VAL A 13 53.78 -30.30 0.41
N CYS A 14 54.38 -31.23 1.17
CA CYS A 14 55.83 -31.36 1.51
C CYS A 14 56.51 -30.32 2.42
N SER A 15 57.40 -30.64 3.37
CA SER A 15 58.19 -31.85 3.67
C SER A 15 58.56 -31.90 5.16
N LEU A 16 58.59 -33.10 5.74
CA LEU A 16 59.41 -33.40 6.91
C LEU A 16 60.88 -33.53 6.49
N ALA A 17 61.77 -32.83 7.20
CA ALA A 17 63.00 -33.35 7.84
C ALA A 17 64.08 -32.25 7.98
N ALA A 18 64.48 -31.94 9.21
CA ALA A 18 65.89 -31.80 9.61
C ALA A 18 66.05 -31.63 11.14
N CYS A 19 67.09 -32.29 11.65
CA CYS A 19 67.71 -32.29 12.98
C CYS A 19 67.77 -30.95 13.76
N GLY A 20 67.81 -31.05 15.10
CA GLY A 20 67.89 -29.95 16.10
C GLY A 20 69.24 -29.21 16.20
N PRO A 21 69.67 -28.65 17.36
CA PRO A 21 69.08 -28.67 18.71
C PRO A 21 68.94 -27.28 19.41
N SER A 22 68.19 -27.30 20.53
CA SER A 22 68.44 -26.53 21.77
C SER A 22 68.76 -25.03 21.68
N GLY A 23 67.76 -24.19 21.94
CA GLY A 23 67.95 -22.78 22.30
C GLY A 23 66.68 -22.20 22.89
N LYS A 24 66.79 -21.62 24.08
CA LYS A 24 65.68 -21.10 24.90
C LYS A 24 64.98 -19.92 24.21
N GLU A 25 63.71 -20.05 23.82
CA GLU A 25 62.81 -18.88 23.71
C GLU A 25 61.33 -19.31 23.78
N LYS A 26 60.89 -19.70 24.99
CA LYS A 26 59.46 -19.75 25.34
C LYS A 26 59.12 -18.52 26.16
N ALA A 27 58.80 -17.42 25.50
CA ALA A 27 58.11 -16.30 26.16
C ALA A 27 57.47 -15.27 25.22
N GLN A 28 57.37 -15.45 23.90
CA GLN A 28 56.75 -14.43 23.04
C GLN A 28 56.13 -15.05 21.77
N ALA A 29 55.23 -16.02 21.93
CA ALA A 29 54.40 -16.52 20.82
C ALA A 29 52.95 -16.84 21.25
N ASP A 30 52.64 -16.74 22.55
CA ASP A 30 51.36 -17.15 23.12
C ASP A 30 50.41 -15.98 23.41
N LYS A 31 50.90 -14.73 23.33
CA LYS A 31 50.08 -13.52 23.53
C LYS A 31 49.49 -12.96 22.23
N ASP A 32 50.17 -13.11 21.10
CA ASP A 32 49.71 -12.57 19.80
C ASP A 32 48.68 -13.48 19.11
N SER A 33 48.70 -14.80 19.35
CA SER A 33 47.70 -15.72 18.77
C SER A 33 46.35 -15.68 19.49
N VAL A 34 46.33 -15.21 20.73
CA VAL A 34 45.12 -15.03 21.55
C VAL A 34 44.45 -13.70 21.23
N SER A 35 45.19 -12.60 21.02
CA SER A 35 44.57 -11.30 20.69
C SER A 35 43.95 -11.29 19.28
N VAL A 36 44.59 -11.91 18.29
CA VAL A 36 44.07 -11.98 16.91
C VAL A 36 42.83 -12.88 16.81
N LYS A 37 42.74 -13.96 17.61
CA LYS A 37 41.54 -14.82 17.68
C LYS A 37 40.37 -14.13 18.37
N GLN A 38 40.66 -13.33 19.40
CA GLN A 38 39.64 -12.57 20.12
C GLN A 38 39.08 -11.42 19.25
N GLU A 39 39.95 -10.68 18.55
CA GLU A 39 39.55 -9.60 17.61
C GLU A 39 38.75 -10.12 16.40
N ASN A 40 39.07 -11.30 15.89
CA ASN A 40 38.27 -11.96 14.85
C ASN A 40 36.90 -12.43 15.36
N ALA A 41 36.78 -12.88 16.60
CA ALA A 41 35.51 -13.29 17.19
C ALA A 41 34.60 -12.07 17.47
N ASP A 42 35.16 -10.98 17.99
CA ASP A 42 34.43 -9.75 18.27
C ASP A 42 33.94 -9.05 16.98
N SER A 43 34.72 -9.13 15.90
CA SER A 43 34.33 -8.59 14.58
C SER A 43 33.28 -9.45 13.87
N ILE A 44 33.32 -10.78 14.02
CA ILE A 44 32.26 -11.68 13.53
C ILE A 44 30.96 -11.45 14.32
N ALA A 45 31.02 -11.36 15.65
CA ALA A 45 29.86 -11.10 16.49
C ALA A 45 29.22 -9.75 16.18
N LYS A 46 30.03 -8.71 15.91
CA LYS A 46 29.55 -7.41 15.47
C LYS A 46 28.89 -7.46 14.09
N ALA A 47 29.50 -8.17 13.13
CA ALA A 47 28.93 -8.33 11.79
C ALA A 47 27.61 -9.12 11.80
N GLU A 48 27.50 -10.15 12.65
CA GLU A 48 26.26 -10.91 12.84
C GLU A 48 25.15 -10.07 13.48
N ALA A 49 25.49 -9.21 14.45
CA ALA A 49 24.55 -8.27 15.06
C ALA A 49 24.06 -7.20 14.06
N GLU A 50 24.95 -6.66 13.23
CA GLU A 50 24.60 -5.71 12.17
C GLU A 50 23.74 -6.37 11.07
N ALA A 51 24.06 -7.61 10.69
CA ALA A 51 23.25 -8.39 9.74
C ALA A 51 21.86 -8.74 10.32
N ALA A 52 21.76 -9.05 11.60
CA ALA A 52 20.48 -9.27 12.28
C ALA A 52 19.63 -7.99 12.34
N ALA A 53 20.25 -6.84 12.62
CA ALA A 53 19.57 -5.54 12.63
C ALA A 53 19.07 -5.13 11.24
N LEU A 54 19.83 -5.41 10.17
CA LEU A 54 19.41 -5.20 8.78
C LEU A 54 18.22 -6.07 8.40
N LYS A 55 18.25 -7.37 8.76
CA LYS A 55 17.14 -8.30 8.52
C LYS A 55 15.86 -7.87 9.25
N ALA A 56 15.97 -7.42 10.50
CA ALA A 56 14.81 -6.92 11.27
C ALA A 56 14.18 -5.68 10.62
N ARG A 57 15.00 -4.70 10.19
CA ARG A 57 14.52 -3.51 9.48
C ARG A 57 13.85 -3.84 8.15
N GLN A 58 14.38 -4.81 7.42
CA GLN A 58 13.76 -5.31 6.18
C GLN A 58 12.40 -5.96 6.48
N GLN A 59 12.33 -6.81 7.50
CA GLN A 59 11.08 -7.45 7.91
C GLN A 59 10.00 -6.43 8.30
N ASP A 60 10.36 -5.39 9.05
CA ASP A 60 9.45 -4.30 9.43
C ASP A 60 8.93 -3.52 8.21
N SER A 61 9.78 -3.26 7.24
CA SER A 61 9.40 -2.54 6.00
C SER A 61 8.41 -3.35 5.16
N ILE A 62 8.62 -4.67 5.06
CA ILE A 62 7.73 -5.60 4.35
C ILE A 62 6.40 -5.70 5.08
N ALA A 63 6.41 -5.83 6.41
CA ALA A 63 5.19 -5.88 7.20
C ALA A 63 4.35 -4.60 7.04
N LYS A 64 4.98 -3.43 7.06
CA LYS A 64 4.31 -2.13 6.83
C LYS A 64 3.74 -2.03 5.41
N ALA A 65 4.49 -2.47 4.40
CA ALA A 65 4.03 -2.46 3.01
C ALA A 65 2.81 -3.39 2.82
N ALA A 66 2.87 -4.61 3.38
CA ALA A 66 1.76 -5.56 3.34
C ALA A 66 0.53 -5.05 4.08
N ALA A 67 0.70 -4.40 5.23
CA ALA A 67 -0.39 -3.77 5.97
C ALA A 67 -1.03 -2.61 5.18
N LYS A 68 -0.22 -1.78 4.51
CA LYS A 68 -0.71 -0.70 3.64
C LYS A 68 -1.49 -1.26 2.46
N GLU A 69 -0.99 -2.28 1.79
CA GLU A 69 -1.68 -2.92 0.66
C GLU A 69 -3.01 -3.56 1.09
N LYS A 70 -3.03 -4.22 2.25
CA LYS A 70 -4.25 -4.78 2.82
C LYS A 70 -5.28 -3.69 3.13
N ALA A 71 -4.86 -2.61 3.79
CA ALA A 71 -5.74 -1.48 4.10
C ALA A 71 -6.28 -0.82 2.82
N GLU A 72 -5.45 -0.64 1.80
CA GLU A 72 -5.85 -0.09 0.51
C GLU A 72 -6.88 -0.99 -0.21
N LYS A 73 -6.74 -2.32 -0.12
CA LYS A 73 -7.73 -3.27 -0.65
C LYS A 73 -9.08 -3.16 0.07
N GLU A 74 -9.07 -3.06 1.40
CA GLU A 74 -10.27 -2.88 2.21
C GLU A 74 -10.97 -1.56 1.88
N ASP A 75 -10.20 -0.47 1.78
CA ASP A 75 -10.69 0.86 1.41
C ASP A 75 -11.29 0.87 0.01
N ASN A 76 -10.60 0.25 -0.95
CA ASN A 76 -11.07 0.11 -2.32
C ASN A 76 -12.39 -0.68 -2.39
N ALA A 77 -12.54 -1.73 -1.57
CA ALA A 77 -13.77 -2.52 -1.52
C ALA A 77 -14.93 -1.70 -0.95
N GLU A 78 -14.70 -0.98 0.15
CA GLU A 78 -15.71 -0.13 0.78
C GLU A 78 -16.11 1.06 -0.12
N ALA A 79 -15.15 1.70 -0.80
CA ALA A 79 -15.41 2.85 -1.66
C ALA A 79 -16.28 2.44 -2.84
N LYS A 80 -15.96 1.31 -3.46
CA LYS A 80 -16.77 0.70 -4.53
C LYS A 80 -18.19 0.38 -4.06
N LYS A 81 -18.38 -0.04 -2.81
CA LYS A 81 -19.70 -0.31 -2.24
C LYS A 81 -20.50 0.98 -2.04
N ILE A 82 -19.87 2.03 -1.51
CA ILE A 82 -20.51 3.34 -1.30
C ILE A 82 -20.90 3.97 -2.63
N ILE A 83 -19.99 3.99 -3.61
CA ILE A 83 -20.26 4.54 -4.96
C ILE A 83 -21.48 3.86 -5.59
N ARG A 84 -21.51 2.52 -5.61
CA ARG A 84 -22.66 1.78 -6.16
C ARG A 84 -23.96 2.08 -5.44
N LYS A 85 -23.91 2.22 -4.12
CA LYS A 85 -25.09 2.52 -3.31
C LYS A 85 -25.66 3.90 -3.60
N LEU A 86 -24.80 4.92 -3.66
CA LEU A 86 -25.22 6.30 -3.93
C LEU A 86 -25.69 6.47 -5.38
N PHE A 87 -24.98 5.88 -6.34
CA PHE A 87 -25.42 5.85 -7.73
C PHE A 87 -26.78 5.14 -7.88
N GLY A 88 -26.93 3.97 -7.26
CA GLY A 88 -28.20 3.23 -7.27
C GLY A 88 -29.35 4.09 -6.76
N ALA A 89 -29.19 4.68 -5.57
CA ALA A 89 -30.18 5.56 -4.97
C ALA A 89 -30.54 6.78 -5.84
N ALA A 90 -29.54 7.40 -6.48
CA ALA A 90 -29.75 8.51 -7.40
C ALA A 90 -30.59 8.13 -8.63
N THR A 91 -30.49 6.86 -9.07
CA THR A 91 -31.17 6.38 -10.28
C THR A 91 -32.55 5.78 -10.04
N ASN A 92 -32.75 5.12 -8.89
CA ASN A 92 -33.99 4.40 -8.58
C ASN A 92 -34.86 5.09 -7.51
N GLY A 93 -34.43 6.25 -7.00
CA GLY A 93 -35.16 6.99 -5.97
C GLY A 93 -35.17 6.32 -4.59
N ALA A 94 -34.29 5.36 -4.33
CA ALA A 94 -34.23 4.71 -3.03
C ALA A 94 -33.82 5.71 -1.94
N ASP A 95 -34.57 5.72 -0.83
CA ASP A 95 -34.23 6.54 0.33
C ASP A 95 -32.91 6.08 0.95
N VAL A 96 -31.94 6.98 0.98
CA VAL A 96 -30.64 6.78 1.59
C VAL A 96 -30.30 7.94 2.50
N ASN A 97 -29.92 7.61 3.73
CA ASN A 97 -29.38 8.61 4.64
C ASN A 97 -27.97 9.05 4.18
N LEU A 98 -27.90 10.12 3.39
CA LEU A 98 -26.65 10.65 2.84
C LEU A 98 -25.65 11.05 3.92
N LYS A 99 -26.09 11.45 5.12
CA LYS A 99 -25.21 11.81 6.24
C LYS A 99 -24.34 10.64 6.72
N LYS A 100 -24.75 9.40 6.42
CA LYS A 100 -23.96 8.19 6.69
C LYS A 100 -22.77 8.05 5.74
N TYR A 101 -22.92 8.45 4.48
CA TYR A 101 -21.95 8.18 3.42
C TYR A 101 -21.18 9.42 2.96
N CYS A 102 -21.72 10.62 3.20
CA CYS A 102 -21.13 11.88 2.77
C CYS A 102 -20.58 12.66 3.97
N ALA A 103 -19.41 13.27 3.81
CA ALA A 103 -18.83 14.20 4.75
C ALA A 103 -19.52 15.56 4.66
N PRO A 104 -19.41 16.43 5.69
CA PRO A 104 -20.09 17.73 5.73
C PRO A 104 -19.87 18.60 4.49
N ARG A 105 -18.64 18.59 3.95
CA ARG A 105 -18.30 19.34 2.73
C ARG A 105 -19.19 18.95 1.54
N LEU A 106 -19.33 17.66 1.27
CA LEU A 106 -20.16 17.18 0.17
C LEU A 106 -21.64 17.41 0.46
N LEU A 107 -22.10 17.19 1.69
CA LEU A 107 -23.48 17.47 2.08
C LEU A 107 -23.86 18.93 1.83
N ASN A 108 -22.97 19.88 2.14
CA ASN A 108 -23.21 21.30 1.87
C ASN A 108 -23.31 21.60 0.38
N LYS A 109 -22.45 20.97 -0.45
CA LYS A 109 -22.58 21.06 -1.91
C LYS A 109 -23.94 20.55 -2.37
N LEU A 110 -24.30 19.32 -1.99
CA LEU A 110 -25.57 18.70 -2.38
C LEU A 110 -26.78 19.50 -1.89
N ALA A 111 -26.71 20.14 -0.73
CA ALA A 111 -27.78 21.02 -0.24
C ALA A 111 -27.87 22.32 -1.04
N SER A 112 -26.73 22.85 -1.48
CA SER A 112 -26.67 24.04 -2.34
C SER A 112 -27.20 23.78 -3.75
N ASP A 113 -27.02 22.57 -4.27
CA ASP A 113 -27.52 22.18 -5.60
C ASP A 113 -28.97 21.70 -5.57
N TYR A 114 -29.57 21.58 -4.38
CA TYR A 114 -30.97 21.20 -4.24
C TYR A 114 -31.84 22.40 -4.62
N ASP A 115 -32.51 22.30 -5.76
CA ASP A 115 -33.25 23.38 -6.42
C ASP A 115 -34.76 23.35 -6.18
N TYR A 116 -35.23 22.42 -5.35
CA TYR A 116 -36.64 22.33 -4.95
C TYR A 116 -36.90 23.10 -3.65
N ASP A 117 -38.15 23.54 -3.49
CA ASP A 117 -38.60 24.18 -2.25
C ASP A 117 -38.40 23.27 -1.03
N GLY A 118 -37.75 23.80 0.00
CA GLY A 118 -37.53 23.12 1.28
C GLY A 118 -36.06 22.75 1.54
N PHE A 119 -35.85 21.78 2.43
CA PHE A 119 -34.52 21.30 2.79
C PHE A 119 -34.30 19.90 2.21
N GLY A 120 -33.25 19.76 1.40
CA GLY A 120 -32.91 18.50 0.78
C GLY A 120 -31.45 18.41 0.35
N TYR A 121 -31.12 17.34 -0.36
CA TYR A 121 -29.83 17.11 -0.97
C TYR A 121 -30.04 16.65 -2.41
N ALA A 122 -29.32 17.25 -3.35
CA ALA A 122 -29.33 16.92 -4.77
C ALA A 122 -28.75 15.53 -5.06
N ILE A 123 -29.45 14.46 -4.68
CA ILE A 123 -28.96 13.09 -4.87
C ILE A 123 -28.75 12.75 -6.35
N TRP A 124 -29.41 13.45 -7.27
CA TRP A 124 -29.21 13.30 -8.71
C TRP A 124 -27.80 13.71 -9.19
N ASP A 125 -27.00 14.42 -8.39
CA ASP A 125 -25.62 14.77 -8.74
C ASP A 125 -24.71 13.55 -8.98
N PHE A 126 -25.06 12.40 -8.38
CA PHE A 126 -24.30 11.15 -8.53
C PHE A 126 -24.50 10.48 -9.90
N ARG A 127 -25.45 10.93 -10.72
CA ARG A 127 -25.79 10.36 -12.05
C ARG A 127 -25.57 11.38 -13.19
N SER A 128 -26.08 11.14 -14.40
CA SER A 128 -25.78 11.98 -15.58
C SER A 128 -26.56 13.30 -15.60
N GLY A 129 -27.60 13.44 -14.77
CA GLY A 129 -28.54 14.56 -14.84
C GLY A 129 -29.61 14.40 -15.93
N ALA A 130 -29.54 13.35 -16.75
CA ALA A 130 -30.58 13.04 -17.72
C ALA A 130 -31.90 12.71 -17.00
N GLN A 131 -32.97 13.40 -17.40
CA GLN A 131 -34.31 13.15 -16.87
C GLN A 131 -34.99 11.99 -17.60
N ASP A 132 -34.90 11.97 -18.93
CA ASP A 132 -35.53 10.97 -19.79
C ASP A 132 -34.50 10.17 -20.58
N GLY A 133 -34.86 8.92 -20.90
CA GLY A 133 -34.13 8.03 -21.80
C GLY A 133 -34.70 6.62 -21.74
N ASP A 134 -34.42 5.81 -22.76
CA ASP A 134 -34.88 4.42 -22.90
C ASP A 134 -33.75 3.40 -22.77
N GLY A 135 -32.52 3.87 -22.57
CA GLY A 135 -31.34 3.04 -22.47
C GLY A 135 -31.06 2.48 -21.07
N PRO A 136 -30.03 1.64 -20.94
CA PRO A 136 -29.68 1.02 -19.67
C PRO A 136 -29.13 2.02 -18.65
N THR A 137 -29.30 1.68 -17.37
CA THR A 137 -28.70 2.39 -16.23
C THR A 137 -27.83 1.45 -15.42
N LYS A 138 -26.51 1.67 -15.41
CA LYS A 138 -25.53 0.88 -14.63
C LYS A 138 -24.17 1.55 -14.58
N ILE A 139 -23.42 1.26 -13.51
CA ILE A 139 -21.98 1.53 -13.47
C ILE A 139 -21.25 0.56 -14.41
N LEU A 140 -20.35 1.09 -15.23
CA LEU A 140 -19.50 0.34 -16.15
C LEU A 140 -18.18 -0.05 -15.47
N SER A 141 -17.58 0.87 -14.72
CA SER A 141 -16.28 0.67 -14.07
C SER A 141 -16.17 1.53 -12.80
N ILE A 142 -15.32 1.09 -11.86
CA ILE A 142 -14.87 1.92 -10.74
C ILE A 142 -13.36 1.71 -10.59
N THR A 143 -12.60 2.76 -10.86
CA THR A 143 -11.14 2.74 -10.94
C THR A 143 -10.54 3.58 -9.81
N PRO A 144 -9.75 2.99 -8.90
CA PRO A 144 -8.98 3.77 -7.93
C PRO A 144 -7.91 4.60 -8.66
N LEU A 145 -7.70 5.82 -8.20
CA LEU A 145 -6.74 6.77 -8.78
C LEU A 145 -5.56 7.08 -7.84
N GLY A 146 -5.53 6.47 -6.66
CA GLY A 146 -4.61 6.83 -5.58
C GLY A 146 -5.17 7.92 -4.67
N ASP A 147 -4.59 8.08 -3.48
CA ASP A 147 -4.97 9.11 -2.50
C ASP A 147 -6.49 9.21 -2.24
N MET A 148 -7.15 8.06 -2.08
CA MET A 148 -8.60 7.94 -1.83
C MET A 148 -9.48 8.55 -2.94
N TRP A 149 -8.93 8.82 -4.12
CA TRP A 149 -9.68 9.21 -5.31
C TRP A 149 -10.13 7.99 -6.10
N TYR A 150 -11.35 8.09 -6.63
CA TYR A 150 -11.93 7.09 -7.51
C TYR A 150 -12.61 7.77 -8.69
N ARG A 151 -12.51 7.15 -9.86
CA ARG A 151 -13.35 7.46 -11.01
C ARG A 151 -14.37 6.34 -11.16
N TYR A 152 -15.62 6.68 -11.43
CA TYR A 152 -16.58 5.70 -11.93
C TYR A 152 -17.18 6.18 -13.24
N ASP A 153 -17.14 5.28 -14.23
CA ASP A 153 -17.81 5.47 -15.52
C ASP A 153 -19.12 4.70 -15.48
N PHE A 154 -20.17 5.26 -16.06
CA PHE A 154 -21.51 4.72 -16.00
C PHE A 154 -22.29 5.03 -17.28
N VAL A 155 -23.37 4.30 -17.46
CA VAL A 155 -24.46 4.65 -18.36
C VAL A 155 -25.70 4.90 -17.52
N ASP A 156 -26.45 5.93 -17.85
CA ASP A 156 -27.65 6.36 -17.13
C ASP A 156 -28.71 6.72 -18.17
N MET A 157 -29.75 5.89 -18.24
CA MET A 157 -30.83 5.96 -19.24
C MET A 157 -30.29 5.98 -20.69
N GLY A 158 -29.17 5.29 -20.95
CA GLY A 158 -28.48 5.29 -22.25
C GLY A 158 -27.39 6.35 -22.43
N PHE A 159 -27.33 7.35 -21.55
CA PHE A 159 -26.31 8.40 -21.60
C PHE A 159 -25.05 7.96 -20.86
N LYS A 160 -23.89 8.05 -21.52
CA LYS A 160 -22.61 7.79 -20.87
C LYS A 160 -22.21 8.99 -20.01
N GLY A 161 -21.66 8.70 -18.84
CA GLY A 161 -21.11 9.72 -17.96
C GLY A 161 -19.96 9.19 -17.13
N ALA A 162 -19.20 10.11 -16.54
CA ALA A 162 -18.13 9.79 -15.62
C ALA A 162 -18.12 10.79 -14.46
N LYS A 163 -17.85 10.30 -13.25
CA LYS A 163 -17.61 11.14 -12.08
C LYS A 163 -16.29 10.76 -11.42
N LYS A 164 -15.72 11.74 -10.73
CA LYS A 164 -14.60 11.59 -9.79
C LYS A 164 -15.10 11.83 -8.39
N VAL A 165 -14.71 10.98 -7.45
CA VAL A 165 -15.04 11.11 -6.03
C VAL A 165 -13.81 10.95 -5.18
N HIS A 166 -13.76 11.68 -4.08
CA HIS A 166 -12.74 11.55 -3.04
C HIS A 166 -13.40 11.06 -1.76
N PHE A 167 -12.65 10.28 -0.99
CA PHE A 167 -13.06 9.79 0.31
C PHE A 167 -12.11 10.27 1.40
N VAL A 168 -12.66 10.47 2.59
CA VAL A 168 -11.94 10.75 3.82
C VAL A 168 -12.32 9.73 4.87
N LYS A 169 -11.36 9.35 5.71
CA LYS A 169 -11.61 8.53 6.90
C LYS A 169 -11.70 9.43 8.11
N THR A 170 -12.83 9.37 8.82
CA THR A 170 -13.03 10.06 10.10
C THR A 170 -13.38 9.01 11.14
N ASN A 171 -12.55 8.85 12.18
CA ASN A 171 -12.74 7.84 13.24
C ASN A 171 -12.91 6.41 12.69
N GLY A 172 -12.14 6.04 11.66
CA GLY A 172 -12.23 4.72 11.03
C GLY A 172 -13.43 4.53 10.10
N VAL A 173 -14.33 5.52 9.98
CA VAL A 173 -15.47 5.47 9.04
C VAL A 173 -15.11 6.23 7.77
N MET A 174 -15.27 5.57 6.62
CA MET A 174 -15.04 6.19 5.33
C MET A 174 -16.27 6.94 4.83
N LYS A 175 -16.06 8.20 4.42
CA LYS A 175 -17.11 9.07 3.86
C LYS A 175 -16.62 9.80 2.62
N MET A 176 -17.51 10.02 1.66
CA MET A 176 -17.23 10.79 0.46
C MET A 176 -17.27 12.28 0.78
N ASP A 177 -16.22 13.03 0.48
CA ASP A 177 -16.12 14.47 0.77
C ASP A 177 -16.16 15.36 -0.48
N ARG A 178 -15.89 14.79 -1.66
CA ARG A 178 -15.95 15.50 -2.94
C ARG A 178 -16.56 14.62 -4.02
N LEU A 179 -17.33 15.27 -4.89
CA LEU A 179 -17.93 14.74 -6.11
C LEU A 179 -17.67 15.74 -7.23
N ILE A 180 -17.11 15.26 -8.34
CA ILE A 180 -16.73 16.06 -9.50
C ILE A 180 -17.31 15.38 -10.74
N THR A 181 -18.00 16.15 -11.57
CA THR A 181 -18.43 15.72 -12.91
C THR A 181 -17.26 15.79 -13.87
N ILE A 182 -17.06 14.74 -14.67
CA ILE A 182 -16.12 14.75 -15.79
C ILE A 182 -16.98 14.91 -17.05
N GLU A 183 -16.78 16.03 -17.73
CA GLU A 183 -17.35 16.32 -19.05
C GLU A 183 -16.56 15.61 -20.16
#